data_AF-A0A1J5VMI1-F1
#
_entry.id   AF-A0A1J5VMI1-F1
#
_cell.length_a   1.000
_cell.length_b   1.000
_cell.length_c   1.000
_cell.angle_alpha   90.00
_cell.angle_beta   90.00
_cell.angle_gamma   90.00
#
_symmetry.space_group_name_H-M   'P 1'
#
loop_
_entity.id
_entity.type
_entity.pdbx_description
1 polymer ?
#
loop_
_entity_poly.entity_id
_entity_poly.type
_entity_poly.pdbx_seq_one_letter_code
_entity_poly.pdbx_strand_id
1 'polypeptide(L)'
;MSVRYRTESGVNEALGQVVGLDPLRVRRRDGREVTITEPVVLRSLAPRTVRNSEIRRKEVELAEANSAPVQEWVEGWLARAGAAAPLENTAVPLGPSAALAPLPLAKLQEFFDAHSLPVRLLVPERIGKAAEKHAVRHPELWEVGPEEIVGDDHHRRRVLRLR
;
A
#
# COMPACT_ATOMS: atom_id res chain seq x y z
N MET A 1 5.70 12.79 -9.65
CA MET A 1 5.80 12.99 -8.18
C MET A 1 5.24 14.35 -7.78
N SER A 2 4.93 14.53 -6.49
CA SER A 2 4.75 15.84 -5.83
C SER A 2 5.83 15.97 -4.73
N VAL A 3 6.42 17.15 -4.62
CA VAL A 3 7.39 17.53 -3.60
C VAL A 3 6.95 18.82 -2.95
N ARG A 4 6.70 18.81 -1.65
CA ARG A 4 6.65 20.04 -0.85
C ARG A 4 8.05 20.34 -0.34
N TYR A 5 8.49 21.58 -0.46
CA TYR A 5 9.85 21.99 -0.10
C TYR A 5 9.86 23.38 0.51
N ARG A 6 10.89 23.67 1.31
CA ARG A 6 11.06 24.96 1.98
C ARG A 6 11.91 25.90 1.12
N THR A 7 11.54 27.17 1.15
CA THR A 7 12.29 28.32 0.66
C THR A 7 12.23 29.42 1.72
N GLU A 8 12.96 30.53 1.51
CA GLU A 8 12.86 31.72 2.36
C GLU A 8 11.42 32.27 2.43
N SER A 9 10.65 32.14 1.35
CA SER A 9 9.25 32.57 1.26
C SER A 9 8.24 31.61 1.88
N GLY A 10 8.68 30.46 2.41
CA GLY A 10 7.82 29.48 3.07
C GLY A 10 7.80 28.11 2.38
N VAL A 11 6.67 27.40 2.48
CA VAL A 11 6.52 26.05 1.94
C VAL A 11 5.87 26.09 0.56
N ASN A 12 6.60 25.60 -0.44
CA ASN A 12 6.19 25.54 -1.84
C ASN A 12 5.91 24.09 -2.28
N GLU A 13 5.27 23.90 -3.43
CA GLU A 13 5.04 22.59 -4.05
C GLU A 13 5.53 22.54 -5.50
N ALA A 14 6.21 21.44 -5.85
CA ALA A 14 6.60 21.07 -7.20
C ALA A 14 5.94 19.75 -7.58
N LEU A 15 5.23 19.73 -8.70
CA LEU A 15 4.62 18.54 -9.26
C LEU A 15 5.20 18.27 -10.64
N GLY A 16 5.79 17.09 -10.83
CA GLY A 16 6.57 16.80 -12.03
C GLY A 16 7.35 15.50 -12.01
N GLN A 17 8.25 15.36 -12.97
CA GLN A 17 9.17 14.23 -13.11
C GLN A 17 10.46 14.49 -12.33
N VAL A 18 11.00 13.48 -11.63
CA VAL A 18 12.36 13.54 -11.06
C VAL A 18 13.38 13.47 -12.20
N VAL A 19 14.30 14.42 -12.25
CA VAL A 19 15.33 14.51 -13.30
C VAL A 19 16.76 14.60 -12.74
N GLY A 20 16.88 14.61 -11.41
CA GLY A 20 18.14 14.56 -10.67
C GLY A 20 17.86 14.27 -9.21
N LEU A 21 18.80 13.62 -8.53
CA LEU A 21 18.66 13.23 -7.12
C LEU A 21 19.62 13.98 -6.19
N ASP A 22 20.75 14.47 -6.71
CA ASP A 22 21.72 15.25 -5.94
C ASP A 22 22.23 16.47 -6.75
N PRO A 23 21.69 17.68 -6.52
CA PRO A 23 20.49 17.95 -5.71
C PRO A 23 19.22 17.38 -6.38
N LEU A 24 18.15 17.20 -5.60
CA LEU A 24 16.85 16.80 -6.12
C LEU A 24 16.36 17.83 -7.15
N ARG A 25 16.09 17.40 -8.38
CA ARG A 25 15.53 18.24 -9.44
C ARG A 25 14.23 17.67 -9.95
N VAL A 26 13.22 18.53 -10.07
CA VAL A 26 11.89 18.18 -10.56
C VAL A 26 11.55 19.02 -11.79
N ARG A 27 11.29 18.37 -12.92
CA ARG A 27 10.76 19.02 -14.13
C ARG A 27 9.25 19.06 -14.08
N ARG A 28 8.69 20.27 -14.03
CA ARG A 28 7.26 20.54 -14.02
C ARG A 28 6.63 20.27 -15.40
N ARG A 29 5.31 20.24 -15.44
CA ARG A 29 4.53 20.04 -16.68
C ARG A 29 4.74 21.15 -17.72
N ASP A 30 5.06 22.36 -17.28
CA ASP A 30 5.40 23.51 -18.15
C ASP A 30 6.86 23.47 -18.66
N GLY A 31 7.59 22.39 -18.36
CA GLY A 31 8.99 22.19 -18.76
C GLY A 31 10.02 22.82 -17.84
N ARG A 32 9.61 23.66 -16.87
CA ARG A 32 10.55 24.31 -15.94
C ARG A 32 11.12 23.30 -14.94
N GLU A 33 12.42 23.36 -14.72
CA GLU A 33 13.09 22.57 -13.69
C GLU A 33 13.23 23.38 -12.40
N VAL A 34 12.89 22.74 -11.28
CA VAL A 34 13.09 23.28 -9.94
C VAL A 34 14.11 22.42 -9.21
N THR A 35 15.17 23.05 -8.73
CA THR A 35 16.12 22.45 -7.80
C THR A 35 15.59 22.58 -6.39
N ILE A 36 15.54 21.45 -5.67
CA ILE A 36 14.98 21.34 -4.33
C ILE A 36 16.09 20.89 -3.38
N THR A 37 16.47 21.78 -2.46
CA THR A 37 17.49 21.52 -1.44
C THR A 37 16.88 21.09 -0.11
N GLU A 38 15.71 21.60 0.24
CA GLU A 38 15.01 21.32 1.51
C GLU A 38 13.64 20.66 1.26
N PRO A 39 13.58 19.38 0.87
CA PRO A 39 12.31 18.66 0.73
C PRO A 39 11.66 18.44 2.11
N VAL A 40 10.38 18.78 2.22
CA VAL A 40 9.54 18.59 3.42
C VAL A 40 8.65 17.36 3.28
N VAL A 41 8.06 17.14 2.10
CA VAL A 41 7.21 15.97 1.81
C VAL A 41 7.49 15.50 0.39
N LEU A 42 7.72 14.20 0.22
CA LEU A 42 7.82 13.56 -1.09
C LEU A 42 6.64 12.61 -1.28
N ARG A 43 5.97 12.71 -2.43
CA ARG A 43 4.88 11.81 -2.81
C ARG A 43 5.08 11.31 -4.23
N SER A 44 5.23 10.01 -4.41
CA SER A 44 5.14 9.40 -5.73
C SER A 44 3.69 9.50 -6.25
N LEU A 45 3.53 9.83 -7.53
CA LEU A 45 2.23 9.92 -8.18
C LEU A 45 2.21 8.90 -9.31
N ALA A 46 1.10 8.18 -9.42
CA ALA A 46 0.87 7.30 -10.56
C ALA A 46 0.87 8.11 -11.87
N PRO A 47 1.32 7.53 -12.99
CA PRO A 47 1.39 8.22 -14.29
C PRO A 47 0.00 8.57 -14.84
N ARG A 48 -1.05 7.92 -14.34
CA ARG A 48 -2.46 8.17 -14.64
C ARG A 48 -3.30 8.06 -13.38
N THR A 49 -4.54 8.53 -13.45
CA THR A 49 -5.54 8.23 -12.43
C THR A 49 -5.86 6.74 -12.44
N VAL A 50 -5.74 6.08 -11.28
CA VAL A 50 -6.13 4.68 -11.08
C VAL A 50 -7.35 4.67 -10.15
N ARG A 51 -8.43 3.98 -10.50
CA ARG A 51 -9.63 3.87 -9.66
C ARG A 51 -9.45 2.80 -8.58
N ASN A 52 -10.18 2.91 -7.47
CA ASN A 52 -10.18 1.85 -6.44
C ASN A 52 -10.66 0.50 -7.01
N SER A 53 -11.56 0.52 -8.00
CA SER A 53 -12.00 -0.70 -8.69
C SER A 53 -10.90 -1.33 -9.54
N GLU A 54 -10.01 -0.54 -10.15
CA GLU A 54 -8.87 -1.06 -10.93
C GLU A 54 -7.84 -1.71 -10.00
N ILE A 55 -7.52 -1.06 -8.87
CA ILE A 55 -6.65 -1.65 -7.84
C ILE A 55 -7.24 -2.98 -7.37
N ARG A 56 -8.53 -3.00 -7.01
CA ARG A 56 -9.18 -4.22 -6.51
C ARG A 56 -9.13 -5.32 -7.56
N ARG A 57 -9.50 -5.02 -8.80
CA ARG A 57 -9.46 -5.99 -9.90
C ARG A 57 -8.06 -6.58 -10.04
N LYS A 58 -7.02 -5.74 -9.99
CA LYS A 58 -5.64 -6.20 -10.11
C LYS A 58 -5.22 -7.10 -8.94
N GLU A 59 -5.61 -6.78 -7.72
CA GLU A 59 -5.31 -7.62 -6.54
C GLU A 59 -6.11 -8.92 -6.53
N VAL A 60 -7.34 -8.92 -7.08
CA VAL A 60 -8.11 -10.16 -7.32
C VAL A 60 -7.38 -11.04 -8.34
N GLU A 61 -6.99 -10.49 -9.49
CA GLU A 61 -6.21 -11.21 -10.51
C GLU A 61 -4.92 -11.80 -9.92
N LEU A 62 -4.21 -11.05 -9.06
CA LEU A 62 -2.99 -11.52 -8.41
C LEU A 62 -3.27 -12.61 -7.36
N ALA A 63 -4.36 -12.51 -6.61
CA ALA A 63 -4.75 -13.53 -5.63
C ALA A 63 -5.21 -14.83 -6.31
N GLU A 64 -5.86 -14.74 -7.47
CA GLU A 64 -6.26 -15.89 -8.28
C GLU A 64 -5.04 -16.55 -8.95
N ALA A 65 -4.14 -15.77 -9.53
CA ALA A 65 -2.91 -16.28 -10.16
C ALA A 65 -1.93 -16.92 -9.16
N ASN A 66 -1.98 -16.50 -7.90
CA ASN A 66 -1.13 -17.01 -6.81
C ASN A 66 -2.05 -17.53 -5.67
N SER A 67 -2.84 -18.54 -6.00
CA SER A 67 -3.79 -19.13 -5.06
C SER A 67 -3.08 -19.93 -3.97
N ALA A 68 -3.63 -19.89 -2.76
CA ALA A 68 -3.16 -20.66 -1.63
C ALA A 68 -4.08 -21.89 -1.41
N PRO A 69 -3.56 -23.01 -0.86
CA PRO A 69 -4.37 -24.20 -0.60
C PRO A 69 -5.61 -23.97 0.27
N VAL A 70 -5.52 -23.03 1.23
CA VAL A 70 -6.65 -22.61 2.05
C VAL A 70 -6.96 -21.14 1.77
N GLN A 71 -8.23 -20.85 1.53
CA GLN A 71 -8.74 -19.49 1.33
C GLN A 71 -10.09 -19.33 2.04
N GLU A 72 -10.25 -18.24 2.77
CA GLU A 72 -11.51 -17.93 3.48
C GLU A 72 -11.82 -16.43 3.38
N TRP A 73 -13.10 -16.11 3.22
CA TRP A 73 -13.57 -14.73 3.27
C TRP A 73 -13.91 -14.32 4.71
N VAL A 74 -13.13 -13.38 5.25
CA VAL A 74 -13.32 -12.81 6.58
C VAL A 74 -13.72 -11.34 6.43
N GLU A 75 -15.02 -11.06 6.48
CA GLU A 75 -15.58 -9.69 6.45
C GLU A 75 -15.02 -8.80 5.33
N GLY A 76 -14.92 -9.36 4.12
CA GLY A 76 -14.40 -8.66 2.94
C GLY A 76 -12.88 -8.77 2.76
N TRP A 77 -12.17 -9.49 3.62
CA TRP A 77 -10.78 -9.87 3.43
C TRP A 77 -10.70 -11.31 2.93
N LEU A 78 -9.92 -11.57 1.89
CA LEU A 78 -9.57 -12.93 1.49
C LEU A 78 -8.34 -13.34 2.30
N ALA A 79 -8.54 -14.13 3.36
CA ALA A 79 -7.49 -14.73 4.15
C ALA A 79 -6.98 -16.00 3.45
N ARG A 80 -5.67 -16.21 3.43
CA ARG A 80 -5.01 -17.25 2.64
C ARG A 80 -3.91 -17.93 3.46
N ALA A 81 -3.82 -19.25 3.37
CA ALA A 81 -2.87 -20.07 4.13
C ALA A 81 -2.44 -21.34 3.39
N GLY A 82 -1.33 -21.93 3.82
CA GLY A 82 -0.80 -23.20 3.31
C GLY A 82 0.09 -23.10 2.08
N ALA A 83 0.37 -21.89 1.58
CA ALA A 83 1.23 -21.69 0.42
C ALA A 83 2.72 -21.76 0.81
N ALA A 84 3.59 -22.13 -0.13
CA ALA A 84 5.03 -22.11 0.09
C ALA A 84 5.58 -20.67 0.19
N ALA A 85 5.02 -19.74 -0.58
CA ALA A 85 5.46 -18.35 -0.61
C ALA A 85 4.82 -17.52 0.52
N PRO A 86 5.62 -16.77 1.33
CA PRO A 86 5.13 -15.88 2.37
C PRO A 86 4.02 -14.88 1.95
N LEU A 87 4.07 -14.37 0.72
CA LEU A 87 3.11 -13.40 0.17
C LEU A 87 1.77 -14.00 -0.21
N GLU A 88 1.70 -15.31 -0.36
CA GLU A 88 0.46 -16.03 -0.62
C GLU A 88 -0.26 -16.38 0.68
N ASN A 89 0.45 -16.36 1.82
CA ASN A 89 -0.09 -16.55 3.16
C ASN A 89 -0.47 -15.21 3.83
N THR A 90 -1.37 -14.45 3.20
CA THR A 90 -1.78 -13.12 3.65
C THR A 90 -3.27 -12.91 3.52
N ALA A 91 -3.83 -12.03 4.35
CA ALA A 91 -5.18 -11.50 4.17
C ALA A 91 -5.15 -10.26 3.28
N VAL A 92 -6.00 -10.21 2.26
CA VAL A 92 -6.07 -9.12 1.26
C VAL A 92 -7.49 -8.54 1.22
N PRO A 93 -7.70 -7.20 1.27
CA PRO A 93 -9.02 -6.59 1.36
C PRO A 93 -9.72 -6.52 0.00
N LEU A 94 -10.09 -7.68 -0.56
CA LEU A 94 -10.63 -7.79 -1.92
C LEU A 94 -12.13 -7.51 -2.01
N GLY A 95 -12.86 -7.57 -0.90
CA GLY A 95 -14.30 -7.39 -0.85
C GLY A 95 -14.73 -5.96 -1.21
N PRO A 96 -15.98 -5.77 -1.68
CA PRO A 96 -16.50 -4.45 -2.03
C PRO A 96 -16.55 -3.50 -0.82
N SER A 97 -16.85 -4.02 0.37
CA SER A 97 -16.95 -3.29 1.63
C SER A 97 -15.64 -3.15 2.40
N ALA A 98 -14.57 -3.87 2.03
CA ALA A 98 -13.33 -3.96 2.81
C ALA A 98 -12.65 -2.60 3.04
N ALA A 99 -12.79 -1.66 2.10
CA ALA A 99 -12.24 -0.31 2.21
C ALA A 99 -13.04 0.63 3.14
N LEU A 100 -14.27 0.25 3.48
CA LEU A 100 -15.21 1.06 4.26
C LEU A 100 -15.45 0.49 5.67
N ALA A 101 -15.18 -0.80 5.86
CA ALA A 101 -15.33 -1.49 7.14
C ALA A 101 -14.08 -1.31 8.05
N PRO A 102 -14.24 -1.45 9.37
CA PRO A 102 -13.11 -1.62 10.29
C PRO A 102 -12.25 -2.84 9.91
N LEU A 103 -11.00 -2.88 10.40
CA LEU A 103 -10.15 -4.07 10.26
C LEU A 103 -10.72 -5.21 11.14
N PRO A 104 -11.10 -6.36 10.58
CA PRO A 104 -11.61 -7.50 11.36
C PRO A 104 -10.47 -8.30 12.02
N LEU A 105 -9.63 -7.62 12.82
CA LEU A 105 -8.36 -8.19 13.30
C LEU A 105 -8.55 -9.47 14.12
N ALA A 106 -9.55 -9.52 15.01
CA ALA A 106 -9.81 -10.70 15.84
C ALA A 106 -10.13 -11.95 14.99
N LYS A 107 -11.01 -11.82 14.00
CA LYS A 107 -11.37 -12.93 13.11
C LYS A 107 -10.24 -13.34 12.17
N LEU A 108 -9.43 -12.38 11.74
CA LEU A 108 -8.21 -12.69 10.98
C LEU A 108 -7.20 -13.44 11.85
N GLN A 109 -7.05 -13.07 13.12
CA GLN A 109 -6.20 -13.79 14.06
C GLN A 109 -6.68 -15.23 14.24
N GLU A 110 -7.99 -15.45 14.44
CA GLU A 110 -8.58 -16.80 14.53
C GLU A 110 -8.24 -17.65 13.29
N PHE A 111 -8.37 -17.09 12.08
CA PHE A 111 -8.00 -17.78 10.85
C PHE A 111 -6.50 -18.13 10.83
N PHE A 112 -5.62 -17.18 11.11
CA PHE A 112 -4.17 -17.41 11.03
C PHE A 112 -3.67 -18.38 12.12
N ASP A 113 -4.23 -18.30 13.33
CA ASP A 113 -3.93 -19.20 14.45
C ASP A 113 -4.35 -20.64 14.13
N ALA A 114 -5.54 -20.83 13.55
CA ALA A 114 -6.02 -22.15 13.11
C ALA A 114 -5.08 -22.82 12.09
N HIS A 115 -4.27 -22.02 11.38
CA HIS A 115 -3.30 -22.48 10.39
C HIS A 115 -1.84 -22.39 10.88
N SER A 116 -1.62 -22.08 12.16
CA SER A 116 -0.27 -21.93 12.75
C SER A 116 0.62 -20.92 12.00
N LEU A 117 0.03 -19.81 11.56
CA LEU A 117 0.70 -18.75 10.83
C LEU A 117 0.59 -17.41 11.58
N PRO A 118 1.59 -16.53 11.49
CA PRO A 118 1.46 -15.16 12.00
C PRO A 118 0.50 -14.35 11.11
N VAL A 119 -0.22 -13.39 11.70
CA VAL A 119 -1.09 -12.50 10.94
C VAL A 119 -0.28 -11.63 9.98
N ARG A 120 -0.62 -11.72 8.69
CA ARG A 120 -0.04 -10.90 7.63
C ARG A 120 -1.13 -10.28 6.79
N LEU A 121 -1.13 -8.95 6.70
CA LEU A 121 -2.06 -8.20 5.87
C LEU A 121 -1.32 -7.69 4.64
N LEU A 122 -1.77 -8.07 3.46
CA LEU A 122 -1.35 -7.42 2.23
C LEU A 122 -2.31 -6.26 1.98
N VAL A 123 -1.77 -5.04 1.98
CA VAL A 123 -2.53 -3.80 2.07
C VAL A 123 -2.32 -2.99 0.78
N PRO A 124 -3.23 -3.07 -0.19
CA PRO A 124 -3.21 -2.23 -1.39
C PRO A 124 -3.54 -0.78 -1.03
N GLU A 125 -2.95 0.15 -1.76
CA GLU A 125 -3.15 1.57 -1.57
C GLU A 125 -4.65 1.89 -1.64
N ARG A 126 -5.09 2.79 -0.77
CA ARG A 126 -6.49 3.24 -0.64
C ARG A 126 -7.51 2.19 -0.20
N ILE A 127 -7.32 0.90 -0.51
CA ILE A 127 -8.26 -0.18 -0.14
C ILE A 127 -7.98 -0.66 1.28
N GLY A 128 -6.72 -0.77 1.69
CA GLY A 128 -6.33 -1.25 3.02
C GLY A 128 -6.21 -0.16 4.11
N LYS A 129 -6.79 1.03 3.93
CA LYS A 129 -6.57 2.18 4.84
C LYS A 129 -6.95 1.91 6.30
N ALA A 130 -7.93 1.04 6.56
CA ALA A 130 -8.28 0.68 7.93
C ALA A 130 -7.11 -0.01 8.64
N ALA A 131 -6.43 -0.94 7.95
CA ALA A 131 -5.26 -1.63 8.45
C ALA A 131 -4.06 -0.68 8.63
N GLU A 132 -3.81 0.21 7.66
CA GLU A 132 -2.75 1.23 7.79
C GLU A 132 -2.97 2.14 8.99
N LYS A 133 -4.19 2.64 9.19
CA LYS A 133 -4.54 3.48 10.34
C LYS A 133 -4.39 2.73 11.65
N HIS A 134 -4.74 1.45 11.68
CA HIS A 134 -4.55 0.62 12.87
C HIS A 134 -3.06 0.45 13.19
N ALA A 135 -2.23 0.13 12.20
CA ALA A 135 -0.78 0.00 12.39
C ALA A 135 -0.11 1.30 12.83
N VAL A 136 -0.56 2.45 12.31
CA VAL A 136 -0.05 3.77 12.74
C VAL A 136 -0.43 4.09 14.19
N ARG A 137 -1.62 3.67 14.65
CA ARG A 137 -2.07 3.88 16.03
C ARG A 137 -1.42 2.92 17.02
N HIS A 138 -0.99 1.75 16.55
CA HIS A 138 -0.43 0.67 17.36
C HIS A 138 0.93 0.22 16.80
N PRO A 139 1.93 1.12 16.72
CA PRO A 139 3.24 0.79 16.13
C PRO A 139 3.98 -0.32 16.89
N GLU A 140 3.63 -0.55 18.15
CA GLU A 140 4.12 -1.65 18.99
C GLU A 140 3.64 -3.03 18.52
N LEU A 141 2.49 -3.10 17.84
CA LEU A 141 1.88 -4.35 17.40
C LEU A 141 2.27 -4.74 15.98
N TRP A 142 2.75 -3.79 15.17
CA TRP A 142 2.94 -4.01 13.73
C TRP A 142 4.38 -3.79 13.29
N GLU A 143 4.87 -4.69 12.46
CA GLU A 143 5.98 -4.45 11.55
C GLU A 143 5.41 -4.00 10.21
N VAL A 144 5.82 -2.81 9.75
CA VAL A 144 5.38 -2.24 8.47
C VAL A 144 6.44 -2.53 7.42
N GLY A 145 6.09 -3.37 6.45
CA GLY A 145 6.95 -3.67 5.30
C GLY A 145 7.12 -2.49 4.34
N PRO A 146 8.09 -2.59 3.42
CA PRO A 146 8.29 -1.57 2.40
C PRO A 146 7.08 -1.45 1.48
N GLU A 147 6.98 -0.31 0.81
CA GLU A 147 5.99 -0.11 -0.24
C GLU A 147 6.49 -0.72 -1.55
N GLU A 148 5.65 -1.55 -2.16
CA GLU A 148 5.87 -2.20 -3.44
C GLU A 148 4.99 -1.54 -4.51
N ILE A 149 5.53 -1.37 -5.72
CA ILE A 149 4.77 -0.93 -6.90
C ILE A 149 4.35 -2.18 -7.67
N VAL A 150 3.08 -2.28 -8.03
CA VAL A 150 2.48 -3.47 -8.63
C VAL A 150 1.89 -3.14 -10.01
N GLY A 151 2.35 -3.91 -11.00
CA GLY A 151 1.85 -3.87 -12.37
C GLY A 151 2.05 -2.54 -13.09
N ASP A 152 1.55 -2.49 -14.33
CA ASP A 152 1.68 -1.31 -15.20
C ASP A 152 0.84 -0.11 -14.73
N ASP A 153 -0.14 -0.37 -13.87
CA ASP A 153 -0.97 0.68 -13.27
C ASP A 153 -0.26 1.39 -12.10
N HIS A 154 0.90 0.89 -11.69
CA HIS A 154 1.74 1.45 -10.64
C HIS A 154 0.98 1.70 -9.32
N HIS A 155 -0.05 0.88 -9.03
CA HIS A 155 -0.67 0.94 -7.71
C HIS A 155 0.29 0.35 -6.70
N ARG A 156 0.17 0.80 -5.47
CA ARG A 156 1.12 0.46 -4.41
C ARG A 156 0.48 -0.49 -3.43
N ARG A 157 1.29 -1.32 -2.78
CA ARG A 157 0.86 -2.11 -1.64
C ARG A 157 2.02 -2.30 -0.68
N ARG A 158 1.72 -2.79 0.51
CA ARG A 158 2.72 -3.19 1.50
C ARG A 158 2.21 -4.36 2.32
N VAL A 159 3.11 -5.04 2.99
CA VAL A 159 2.75 -6.06 3.98
C VAL A 159 2.82 -5.46 5.37
N LEU A 160 1.77 -5.65 6.17
CA LEU A 160 1.80 -5.43 7.61
C LEU A 160 1.88 -6.79 8.30
N ARG A 161 2.86 -6.96 9.19
CA ARG A 161 3.01 -8.19 9.99
C ARG A 161 2.68 -7.86 11.44
N LEU A 162 1.82 -8.65 12.06
CA LEU A 162 1.60 -8.55 13.50
C LEU A 162 2.83 -9.15 14.21
N ARG A 163 3.31 -8.46 15.25
CA ARG A 163 4.47 -8.89 16.06
C ARG A 163 4.13 -10.00 17.04
#